data_AF-A0A2R7Y9M0-F1
#
_entry.id   AF-A0A2R7Y9M0-F1
#
_cell.length_a   1.000
_cell.length_b   1.000
_cell.length_c   1.000
_cell.angle_alpha   90.00
_cell.angle_beta   90.00
_cell.angle_gamma   90.00
#
_symmetry.space_group_name_H-M   'P 1'
#
loop_
_entity.id
_entity.type
_entity.pdbx_description
1 polymer ?
#
loop_
_entity_poly.entity_id
_entity_poly.type
_entity_poly.pdbx_seq_one_letter_code
_entity_poly.pdbx_strand_id
1 'polypeptide(L)'
;MRLEKLSYNCNLNILLQGNIPKLFFKLLYLIYLNLCPFIPELKLWVFLGDHLIIDTTYLLPLVRIGVETDLLRAIAENRTKERISFTDLKVSLISLFEMQAKASRLDIPPSDVIKAIEVILKTFRVIPFYTEKIITLAHKLKELIEDYMDRIILATAIAAGESLITEDSRILSIKDGIRQKYNIQIKTYKDLA
;
A
#
# COMPACT_ATOMS: atom_id res chain seq x y z
N MET A 1 1.75 32.89 -38.64
CA MET A 1 1.17 31.54 -38.49
C MET A 1 0.24 31.59 -37.28
N ARG A 2 -1.08 31.55 -37.51
CA ARG A 2 -2.13 31.72 -36.49
C ARG A 2 -2.26 30.44 -35.65
N LEU A 3 -2.36 30.61 -34.33
CA LEU A 3 -2.75 29.56 -33.38
C LEU A 3 -4.27 29.47 -33.37
N GLU A 4 -4.83 28.33 -33.80
CA GLU A 4 -6.24 28.00 -33.59
C GLU A 4 -6.38 27.09 -32.36
N LYS A 5 -7.22 27.52 -31.42
CA LYS A 5 -7.67 26.75 -30.26
C LYS A 5 -8.62 25.65 -30.74
N LEU A 6 -8.26 24.38 -30.54
CA LEU A 6 -9.23 23.29 -30.56
C LEU A 6 -9.72 23.03 -29.13
N SER A 7 -10.92 23.53 -28.86
CA SER A 7 -11.72 23.18 -27.69
C SER A 7 -12.32 21.79 -27.90
N TYR A 8 -11.94 20.81 -27.09
CA TYR A 8 -12.66 19.54 -26.99
C TYR A 8 -13.42 19.52 -25.67
N ASN A 9 -14.70 19.87 -25.75
CA ASN A 9 -15.70 19.62 -24.71
C ASN A 9 -16.05 18.13 -24.72
N CYS A 10 -15.40 17.33 -23.87
CA CYS A 10 -15.88 15.98 -23.56
C CYS A 10 -16.68 16.02 -22.26
N ASN A 11 -18.01 16.00 -22.39
CA ASN A 11 -18.93 15.79 -21.27
C ASN A 11 -18.63 14.43 -20.61
N LEU A 12 -17.96 14.47 -19.45
CA LEU A 12 -17.53 13.32 -18.66
C LEU A 12 -18.66 12.69 -17.81
N ASN A 13 -19.92 12.89 -18.20
CA ASN A 13 -21.09 12.50 -17.38
C ASN A 13 -21.83 11.24 -17.86
N ILE A 14 -21.28 10.46 -18.79
CA ILE A 14 -21.97 9.27 -19.34
C ILE A 14 -21.36 7.94 -18.86
N LEU A 15 -20.22 7.92 -18.17
CA LEU A 15 -19.48 6.67 -17.89
C LEU A 15 -19.75 6.01 -16.52
N LEU A 16 -20.75 6.45 -15.75
CA LEU A 16 -20.97 5.95 -14.38
C LEU A 16 -22.14 4.98 -14.20
N GLN A 17 -22.75 4.44 -15.25
CA GLN A 17 -23.79 3.41 -15.07
C GLN A 17 -23.70 2.32 -16.14
N GLY A 18 -23.36 1.10 -15.72
CA GLY A 18 -23.64 -0.13 -16.46
C GLY A 18 -22.43 -0.91 -16.97
N ASN A 19 -22.46 -2.21 -16.65
CA ASN A 19 -21.60 -3.31 -17.11
C ASN A 19 -20.81 -3.04 -18.41
N ILE A 20 -19.51 -2.73 -18.27
CA ILE A 20 -18.63 -2.34 -19.39
C ILE A 20 -18.22 -3.59 -20.21
N PRO A 21 -18.55 -3.68 -21.52
CA PRO A 21 -18.24 -4.85 -22.35
C PRO A 21 -16.73 -5.08 -22.51
N LYS A 22 -16.28 -6.34 -22.62
CA LYS A 22 -14.87 -6.72 -22.93
C LYS A 22 -14.27 -5.99 -24.14
N LEU A 23 -15.11 -5.56 -25.09
CA LEU A 23 -14.70 -4.78 -26.26
C LEU A 23 -14.19 -3.38 -25.88
N PHE A 24 -14.73 -2.78 -24.82
CA PHE A 24 -14.35 -1.45 -24.33
C PHE A 24 -12.94 -1.48 -23.71
N PHE A 25 -12.59 -2.54 -22.98
CA PHE A 25 -11.22 -2.75 -22.48
C PHE A 25 -10.22 -2.91 -23.63
N LYS A 26 -10.60 -3.63 -24.69
CA LYS A 26 -9.75 -3.79 -25.88
C LYS A 26 -9.55 -2.45 -26.60
N LEU A 27 -10.59 -1.62 -26.66
CA LEU A 27 -10.51 -0.27 -27.23
C LEU A 27 -9.63 0.65 -26.36
N LEU A 28 -9.80 0.62 -25.04
CA LEU A 28 -8.96 1.40 -24.10
C LEU A 28 -7.49 1.01 -24.19
N TYR A 29 -7.20 -0.29 -24.33
CA TYR A 29 -5.84 -0.83 -24.48
C TYR A 29 -5.20 -0.47 -25.82
N LEU A 30 -5.98 -0.46 -26.91
CA LEU A 30 -5.52 -0.02 -28.23
C LEU A 30 -5.29 1.50 -28.28
N ILE A 31 -6.13 2.29 -27.60
CA ILE A 31 -5.94 3.74 -27.42
C ILE A 31 -4.67 3.99 -26.60
N TYR A 32 -4.47 3.23 -25.51
CA TYR A 32 -3.26 3.28 -24.68
C TYR A 32 -1.99 2.99 -25.49
N LEU A 33 -1.95 1.91 -26.27
CA LEU A 33 -0.77 1.56 -27.08
C LEU A 33 -0.43 2.60 -28.15
N ASN A 34 -1.43 3.27 -28.73
CA ASN A 34 -1.21 4.29 -29.76
C ASN A 34 -0.90 5.69 -29.20
N LEU A 35 -1.35 6.01 -27.98
CA LEU A 35 -1.08 7.30 -27.32
C LEU A 35 0.11 7.26 -26.37
N CYS A 36 0.66 6.07 -26.06
CA CYS A 36 1.77 5.89 -25.13
C CYS A 36 3.05 6.69 -25.44
N PRO A 37 3.42 7.03 -26.71
CA PRO A 37 4.56 7.91 -26.94
C PRO A 37 4.27 9.39 -26.63
N PHE A 38 3.02 9.79 -26.41
CA PHE A 38 2.62 11.19 -26.27
C PHE A 38 2.08 11.58 -24.89
N ILE A 39 1.65 10.63 -24.05
CA ILE A 39 1.10 10.92 -22.71
C ILE A 39 1.62 9.89 -21.69
N PRO A 40 2.70 10.19 -20.94
CA PRO A 40 3.28 9.28 -19.93
C PRO A 40 2.33 8.92 -18.77
N GLU A 41 1.31 9.76 -18.54
CA GLU A 41 0.38 9.69 -17.41
C GLU A 41 -0.67 8.56 -17.55
N LEU A 42 -0.87 8.03 -18.75
CA LEU A 42 -1.85 6.96 -19.03
C LEU A 42 -1.37 5.57 -18.58
N LYS A 43 -0.10 5.41 -18.17
CA LYS A 43 0.47 4.17 -17.62
C LYS A 43 -0.22 3.68 -16.33
N LEU A 44 -0.98 4.54 -15.67
CA LEU A 44 -1.41 4.33 -14.28
C LEU A 44 -2.68 3.47 -14.10
N TRP A 45 -3.54 3.31 -15.11
CA TRP A 45 -4.93 2.91 -14.84
C TRP A 45 -5.31 1.46 -15.18
N VAL A 46 -4.41 0.65 -15.77
CA VAL A 46 -4.77 -0.69 -16.27
C VAL A 46 -4.42 -1.84 -15.31
N PHE A 47 -3.77 -1.56 -14.16
CA PHE A 47 -3.43 -2.57 -13.13
C PHE A 47 -3.69 -2.07 -11.69
N LEU A 48 -4.82 -1.40 -11.46
CA LEU A 48 -5.15 -0.82 -10.15
C LEU A 48 -5.75 -1.88 -9.21
N GLY A 49 -4.90 -2.75 -8.67
CA GLY A 49 -5.05 -3.13 -7.26
C GLY A 49 -4.36 -2.04 -6.44
N ASP A 50 -5.01 -1.52 -5.41
CA ASP A 50 -4.31 -0.68 -4.44
C ASP A 50 -3.18 -1.54 -3.84
N HIS A 51 -1.93 -1.21 -4.13
CA HIS A 51 -0.80 -1.85 -3.51
C HIS A 51 -0.59 -1.20 -2.14
N LEU A 52 -0.47 -2.04 -1.10
CA LEU A 52 -0.58 -1.61 0.29
C LEU A 52 0.66 -2.02 1.06
N ILE A 53 1.24 -1.11 1.83
CA ILE A 53 2.20 -1.47 2.87
C ILE A 53 1.42 -1.76 4.14
N ILE A 54 1.64 -2.93 4.74
CA ILE A 54 1.07 -3.26 6.04
C ILE A 54 2.09 -3.02 7.16
N ASP A 55 1.59 -2.48 8.26
CA ASP A 55 2.33 -2.32 9.51
C ASP A 55 2.53 -3.65 10.24
N THR A 56 3.48 -3.70 11.18
CA THR A 56 3.89 -4.88 11.94
C THR A 56 2.73 -5.54 12.68
N THR A 57 1.76 -4.77 13.17
CA THR A 57 0.56 -5.29 13.85
C THR A 57 -0.15 -6.36 13.01
N TYR A 58 -0.23 -6.18 11.70
CA TYR A 58 -0.89 -7.13 10.80
C TYR A 58 -0.09 -8.41 10.54
N LEU A 59 1.20 -8.45 10.92
CA LEU A 59 2.05 -9.63 10.82
C LEU A 59 2.03 -10.48 12.09
N LEU A 60 1.62 -9.91 13.23
CA LEU A 60 1.62 -10.59 14.53
C LEU A 60 0.81 -11.90 14.57
N PRO A 61 -0.33 -12.04 13.86
CA PRO A 61 -1.04 -13.32 13.79
C PRO A 61 -0.19 -14.48 13.26
N LEU A 62 0.77 -14.20 12.37
CA LEU A 62 1.65 -15.23 11.80
C LEU A 62 2.58 -15.86 12.83
N VAL A 63 2.90 -15.12 13.90
CA VAL A 63 3.67 -15.60 15.06
C VAL A 63 2.76 -15.95 16.25
N ARG A 64 1.48 -16.24 15.99
CA ARG A 64 0.46 -16.65 16.98
C ARG A 64 0.15 -15.60 18.05
N ILE A 65 0.44 -14.34 17.78
CA ILE A 65 0.03 -13.23 18.65
C ILE A 65 -1.34 -12.74 18.16
N GLY A 66 -2.34 -12.82 19.04
CA GLY A 66 -3.69 -12.34 18.74
C GLY A 66 -3.73 -10.82 18.57
N VAL A 67 -4.54 -10.37 17.60
CA VAL A 67 -4.82 -8.95 17.35
C VAL A 67 -6.33 -8.76 17.13
N GLU A 68 -6.85 -7.59 17.46
CA GLU A 68 -8.27 -7.28 17.26
C GLU A 68 -8.63 -7.15 15.77
N THR A 69 -7.68 -6.71 14.94
CA THR A 69 -7.86 -6.32 13.54
C THR A 69 -7.07 -7.24 12.59
N ASP A 70 -7.41 -8.52 12.56
CA ASP A 70 -6.71 -9.52 11.73
C ASP A 70 -7.06 -9.38 10.22
N LEU A 71 -6.34 -8.48 9.54
CA LEU A 71 -6.47 -8.24 8.10
C LEU A 71 -6.13 -9.49 7.27
N LEU A 72 -5.12 -10.27 7.66
CA LEU A 72 -4.70 -11.44 6.89
C LEU A 72 -5.81 -12.50 6.89
N ARG A 73 -6.45 -12.70 8.03
CA ARG A 73 -7.64 -13.55 8.14
C ARG A 73 -8.82 -12.98 7.35
N ALA A 74 -9.06 -11.67 7.40
CA ALA A 74 -10.14 -11.05 6.63
C ALA A 74 -9.95 -11.26 5.11
N ILE A 75 -8.72 -11.16 4.61
CA ILE A 75 -8.39 -11.45 3.20
C ILE A 75 -8.61 -12.93 2.89
N ALA A 76 -8.10 -13.84 3.73
CA ALA A 76 -8.26 -15.29 3.54
C ALA A 76 -9.73 -15.73 3.49
N GLU A 77 -10.58 -15.09 4.31
CA GLU A 77 -12.00 -15.38 4.44
C GLU A 77 -12.88 -14.55 3.47
N ASN A 78 -12.28 -13.74 2.58
CA ASN A 78 -12.98 -12.82 1.67
C ASN A 78 -13.98 -11.89 2.39
N ARG A 79 -13.59 -11.36 3.56
CA ARG A 79 -14.38 -10.43 4.37
C ARG A 79 -13.98 -8.96 4.20
N THR A 80 -13.17 -8.64 3.19
CA THR A 80 -12.77 -7.26 2.90
C THR A 80 -13.85 -6.54 2.07
N LYS A 81 -14.06 -5.25 2.31
CA LYS A 81 -14.94 -4.34 1.56
C LYS A 81 -14.48 -4.13 0.12
N GLU A 82 -13.16 -4.12 -0.06
CA GLU A 82 -12.48 -4.01 -1.35
C GLU A 82 -11.89 -5.37 -1.76
N ARG A 83 -11.70 -5.59 -3.06
CA ARG A 83 -11.05 -6.81 -3.56
C ARG A 83 -9.54 -6.70 -3.35
N ILE A 84 -9.07 -7.15 -2.19
CA ILE A 84 -7.65 -7.16 -1.82
C ILE A 84 -7.18 -8.61 -1.73
N SER A 85 -6.00 -8.87 -2.28
CA SER A 85 -5.33 -10.17 -2.24
C SER A 85 -3.99 -10.06 -1.53
N PHE A 86 -3.41 -11.20 -1.13
CA PHE A 86 -2.08 -11.21 -0.51
C PHE A 86 -0.98 -10.63 -1.41
N THR A 87 -1.14 -10.72 -2.74
CA THR A 87 -0.19 -10.13 -3.71
C THR A 87 -0.24 -8.61 -3.76
N ASP A 88 -1.32 -7.99 -3.26
CA ASP A 88 -1.43 -6.54 -3.16
C ASP A 88 -0.67 -5.99 -1.95
N LEU A 89 -0.37 -6.85 -0.96
CA LEU A 89 0.32 -6.47 0.26
C LEU A 89 1.85 -6.51 0.11
N LYS A 90 2.49 -5.51 0.68
CA LYS A 90 3.94 -5.35 0.76
C LYS A 90 4.32 -5.11 2.22
N VAL A 91 5.53 -5.52 2.58
CA VAL A 91 6.03 -5.44 3.96
C VAL A 91 7.35 -4.70 3.97
N SER A 92 7.54 -3.77 4.90
CA SER A 92 8.87 -3.20 5.14
C SER A 92 9.74 -4.22 5.86
N LEU A 93 11.01 -4.37 5.45
CA LEU A 93 11.93 -5.31 6.10
C LEU A 93 12.08 -5.04 7.61
N ILE A 94 11.93 -3.79 8.07
CA ILE A 94 12.00 -3.46 9.50
C ILE A 94 10.86 -4.10 10.29
N SER A 95 9.70 -4.31 9.68
CA SER A 95 8.54 -4.93 10.33
C SER A 95 8.80 -6.40 10.68
N LEU A 96 9.70 -7.08 9.95
CA LEU A 96 10.16 -8.43 10.34
C LEU A 96 11.01 -8.39 11.59
N PHE A 97 11.88 -7.38 11.73
CA PHE A 97 12.67 -7.20 12.95
C PHE A 97 11.77 -6.88 14.14
N GLU A 98 10.83 -5.95 13.97
CA GLU A 98 9.89 -5.57 15.03
C GLU A 98 8.99 -6.74 15.45
N MET A 99 8.49 -7.53 14.49
CA MET A 99 7.73 -8.75 14.76
C MET A 99 8.56 -9.74 15.59
N GLN A 100 9.83 -9.98 15.22
CA GLN A 100 10.73 -10.85 15.97
C GLN A 100 10.96 -10.34 17.40
N ALA A 101 11.19 -9.04 17.57
CA ALA A 101 11.36 -8.43 18.89
C ALA A 101 10.11 -8.58 19.77
N LYS A 102 8.92 -8.33 19.20
CA LYS A 102 7.64 -8.52 19.90
C LYS A 102 7.40 -9.99 20.27
N ALA A 103 7.68 -10.92 19.35
CA ALA A 103 7.58 -12.35 19.60
C ALA A 103 8.52 -12.81 20.72
N SER A 104 9.77 -12.35 20.70
CA SER A 104 10.74 -12.64 21.76
C SER A 104 10.30 -12.10 23.12
N ARG A 105 9.72 -10.90 23.18
CA ARG A 105 9.22 -10.31 24.42
C ARG A 105 8.05 -11.09 25.04
N LEU A 106 7.33 -11.86 24.23
CA LEU A 106 6.17 -12.66 24.64
C LEU A 106 6.50 -14.16 24.72
N ASP A 107 7.78 -14.52 24.74
CA ASP A 107 8.27 -15.90 24.84
C ASP A 107 7.66 -16.84 23.77
N ILE A 108 7.38 -16.30 22.58
CA ILE A 108 6.91 -17.10 21.45
C ILE A 108 8.03 -18.06 21.02
N PRO A 109 7.74 -19.36 20.81
CA PRO A 109 8.75 -20.32 20.39
C PRO A 109 9.48 -19.86 19.11
N PRO A 110 10.83 -19.90 19.08
CA PRO A 110 11.59 -19.51 17.89
C PRO A 110 11.16 -20.24 16.62
N SER A 111 10.68 -21.49 16.74
CA SER A 111 10.15 -22.26 15.62
C SER A 111 8.93 -21.64 14.96
N ASP A 112 8.05 -20.97 15.71
CA ASP A 112 6.90 -20.26 15.14
C ASP A 112 7.34 -18.98 14.45
N VAL A 113 8.32 -18.28 15.01
CA VAL A 113 8.92 -17.07 14.39
C VAL A 113 9.59 -17.40 13.05
N ILE A 114 10.38 -18.48 12.99
CA ILE A 114 11.04 -18.94 11.75
C ILE A 114 9.99 -19.27 10.69
N LYS A 115 8.95 -20.04 11.03
CA LYS A 115 7.85 -20.36 10.11
C LYS A 115 7.15 -19.12 9.58
N ALA A 116 6.87 -18.14 10.44
CA ALA A 116 6.25 -16.88 10.04
C ALA A 116 7.13 -16.11 9.04
N ILE A 117 8.44 -16.00 9.31
CA ILE A 117 9.38 -15.34 8.39
C ILE A 117 9.42 -16.04 7.04
N GLU A 118 9.50 -17.38 7.01
CA GLU A 118 9.47 -18.14 5.76
C GLU A 118 8.20 -17.89 4.95
N VAL A 119 7.04 -17.86 5.61
CA VAL A 119 5.75 -17.55 4.96
C VAL A 119 5.76 -16.13 4.41
N ILE A 120 6.22 -15.15 5.18
CA ILE A 120 6.26 -13.74 4.75
C ILE A 120 7.16 -13.58 3.52
N LEU A 121 8.37 -14.15 3.55
CA LEU A 121 9.33 -14.04 2.43
C LEU A 121 8.84 -14.72 1.16
N LYS A 122 8.00 -15.77 1.27
CA LYS A 122 7.40 -16.46 0.12
C LYS A 122 6.14 -15.75 -0.42
N THR A 123 5.42 -15.02 0.42
CA THR A 123 4.08 -14.50 0.11
C THR A 123 4.09 -13.03 -0.25
N PHE A 124 4.84 -12.22 0.49
CA PHE A 124 4.81 -10.76 0.38
C PHE A 124 6.07 -10.25 -0.31
N ARG A 125 5.91 -9.15 -1.04
CA ARG A 125 7.07 -8.36 -1.46
C ARG A 125 7.64 -7.62 -0.25
N VAL A 126 8.83 -8.01 0.18
CA VAL A 126 9.56 -7.34 1.26
C VAL A 126 10.45 -6.22 0.70
N ILE A 127 10.25 -5.00 1.20
CA ILE A 127 10.96 -3.81 0.75
C ILE A 127 12.13 -3.53 1.72
N PRO A 128 13.38 -3.48 1.25
CA PRO A 128 14.53 -3.15 2.09
C PRO A 128 14.43 -1.69 2.56
N PHE A 129 14.55 -1.46 3.88
CA PHE A 129 14.45 -0.12 4.44
C PHE A 129 15.75 0.69 4.39
N TYR A 130 16.88 0.05 4.09
CA TYR A 130 18.21 0.67 4.09
C TYR A 130 18.53 1.44 2.80
N THR A 131 17.56 1.66 1.93
CA THR A 131 17.77 2.44 0.70
C THR A 131 17.91 3.92 1.01
N GLU A 132 18.74 4.63 0.23
CA GLU A 132 18.95 6.08 0.41
C GLU A 132 17.62 6.85 0.46
N LYS A 133 16.71 6.57 -0.49
CA LYS A 133 15.39 7.20 -0.56
C LYS A 133 14.60 7.07 0.74
N ILE A 134 14.54 5.85 1.31
CA ILE A 134 13.79 5.58 2.54
C ILE A 134 14.48 6.23 3.74
N ILE A 135 15.81 6.12 3.86
CA ILE A 135 16.57 6.72 4.96
C ILE A 135 16.39 8.25 4.96
N THR A 136 16.54 8.91 3.80
CA THR A 136 16.36 10.35 3.69
C THR A 136 14.94 10.78 4.04
N LEU A 137 13.92 10.03 3.60
CA LEU A 137 12.53 10.31 3.95
C LEU A 137 12.29 10.13 5.46
N ALA A 138 12.79 9.07 6.08
CA ALA A 138 12.65 8.85 7.52
C ALA A 138 13.31 9.97 8.34
N HIS A 139 14.43 10.53 7.88
CA HIS A 139 15.02 11.71 8.53
C HIS A 139 14.11 12.94 8.43
N LYS A 140 13.49 13.18 7.28
CA LYS A 140 12.53 14.30 7.08
C LYS A 140 11.25 14.15 7.90
N LEU A 141 10.84 12.92 8.20
CA LEU A 141 9.64 12.62 8.99
C LEU A 141 9.87 12.76 10.51
N LYS A 142 11.10 13.05 10.97
CA LYS A 142 11.44 13.17 12.40
C LYS A 142 10.58 14.18 13.16
N GLU A 143 10.16 15.25 12.51
CA GLU A 143 9.33 16.30 13.10
C GLU A 143 7.87 15.85 13.30
N LEU A 144 7.43 14.81 12.58
CA LEU A 144 6.05 14.33 12.59
C LEU A 144 5.89 13.06 13.43
N ILE A 145 6.90 12.19 13.43
CA ILE A 145 6.89 10.92 14.13
C ILE A 145 8.24 10.77 14.84
N GLU A 146 8.21 10.60 16.16
CA GLU A 146 9.44 10.50 16.95
C GLU A 146 10.12 9.14 16.77
N ASP A 147 9.34 8.05 16.87
CA ASP A 147 9.84 6.69 16.76
C ASP A 147 10.45 6.42 15.39
N TYR A 148 11.64 5.81 15.38
CA TYR A 148 12.38 5.59 14.15
C TYR A 148 11.79 4.44 13.31
N MET A 149 11.30 3.37 13.93
CA MET A 149 10.72 2.24 13.21
C MET A 149 9.43 2.66 12.51
N ASP A 150 8.56 3.40 13.21
CA ASP A 150 7.32 3.94 12.64
C ASP A 150 7.61 4.88 11.47
N ARG A 151 8.64 5.74 11.61
CA ARG A 151 9.12 6.59 10.53
C ARG A 151 9.61 5.81 9.33
N ILE A 152 10.34 4.72 9.56
CA ILE A 152 10.84 3.88 8.47
C ILE A 152 9.69 3.19 7.75
N ILE A 153 8.68 2.69 8.46
CA ILE A 153 7.49 2.06 7.86
C ILE A 153 6.75 3.09 6.98
N LEU A 154 6.48 4.29 7.51
CA LEU A 154 5.85 5.36 6.73
C LEU A 154 6.72 5.83 5.55
N ALA A 155 8.03 6.01 5.76
CA ALA A 155 8.97 6.36 4.70
C ALA A 155 9.02 5.29 3.60
N THR A 156 8.88 4.01 3.96
CA THR A 156 8.80 2.90 3.00
C THR A 156 7.55 3.05 2.12
N ALA A 157 6.40 3.37 2.71
CA ALA A 157 5.14 3.57 1.97
C ALA A 157 5.24 4.76 1.01
N ILE A 158 5.73 5.90 1.50
CA ILE A 158 5.96 7.10 0.69
C ILE A 158 6.97 6.83 -0.43
N ALA A 159 8.07 6.12 -0.13
CA ALA A 159 9.09 5.82 -1.13
C ALA A 159 8.57 4.89 -2.23
N ALA A 160 7.68 3.97 -1.89
CA ALA A 160 7.05 3.04 -2.82
C ALA A 160 5.88 3.66 -3.59
N GLY A 161 5.34 4.80 -3.12
CA GLY A 161 4.13 5.41 -3.69
C GLY A 161 2.86 4.66 -3.32
N GLU A 162 2.89 3.92 -2.22
CA GLU A 162 1.84 2.98 -1.80
C GLU A 162 1.14 3.47 -0.55
N SER A 163 -0.13 3.09 -0.39
CA SER A 163 -0.88 3.44 0.83
C SER A 163 -0.40 2.59 2.01
N LEU A 164 -0.38 3.17 3.21
CA LEU A 164 -0.02 2.49 4.45
C LEU A 164 -1.28 2.03 5.18
N ILE A 165 -1.31 0.79 5.64
CA ILE A 165 -2.34 0.27 6.55
C ILE A 165 -1.73 0.15 7.94
N THR A 166 -2.28 0.87 8.91
CA THR A 166 -1.79 0.89 10.29
C THR A 166 -2.93 1.16 11.26
N GLU A 167 -2.77 0.69 12.50
CA GLU A 167 -3.62 1.03 13.64
C GLU A 167 -2.90 1.99 14.62
N ASP A 168 -1.68 2.46 14.28
CA ASP A 168 -0.93 3.39 15.13
C ASP A 168 -1.60 4.76 15.14
N SER A 169 -2.09 5.18 16.31
CA SER A 169 -2.81 6.43 16.49
C SER A 169 -1.98 7.69 16.18
N ARG A 170 -0.64 7.63 16.34
CA ARG A 170 0.26 8.75 16.03
C ARG A 170 0.38 8.91 14.52
N ILE A 171 0.53 7.81 13.78
CA ILE A 171 0.54 7.86 12.30
C ILE A 171 -0.83 8.29 11.76
N LEU A 172 -1.91 7.77 12.34
CA LEU A 172 -3.27 8.15 11.95
C LEU A 172 -3.56 9.65 12.22
N SER A 173 -2.97 10.23 13.26
CA SER A 173 -3.15 11.65 13.58
C SER A 173 -2.62 12.61 12.50
N ILE A 174 -1.65 12.16 11.69
CA ILE A 174 -1.02 12.96 10.63
C ILE A 174 -1.49 12.60 9.21
N LYS A 175 -2.50 11.73 9.07
CA LYS A 175 -2.92 11.14 7.77
C LYS A 175 -3.21 12.17 6.68
N ASP A 176 -3.87 13.27 7.02
CA ASP A 176 -4.28 14.28 6.04
C ASP A 176 -3.08 15.06 5.51
N GLY A 177 -2.11 15.37 6.40
CA GLY A 177 -0.84 16.00 6.02
C GLY A 177 0.00 15.10 5.13
N ILE A 178 0.03 13.79 5.41
CA ILE A 178 0.71 12.81 4.55
C ILE A 178 0.05 12.71 3.17
N ARG A 179 -1.28 12.64 3.12
CA ARG A 179 -2.03 12.60 1.86
C ARG A 179 -1.76 13.82 0.99
N GLN A 180 -1.82 15.02 1.57
CA GLN A 180 -1.58 16.26 0.84
C GLN A 180 -0.14 16.37 0.33
N LYS A 181 0.85 15.98 1.15
CA LYS A 181 2.26 16.18 0.83
C LYS A 181 2.85 15.11 -0.08
N TYR A 182 2.40 13.86 0.04
CA TYR A 182 3.02 12.70 -0.60
C TYR A 182 2.07 11.89 -1.50
N ASN A 183 0.79 12.26 -1.55
CA ASN A 183 -0.22 11.59 -2.39
C ASN A 183 -0.36 10.09 -2.12
N ILE A 184 -0.18 9.66 -0.86
CA ILE A 184 -0.51 8.30 -0.40
C ILE A 184 -1.64 8.36 0.62
N GLN A 185 -2.40 7.27 0.77
CA GLN A 185 -3.41 7.17 1.81
C GLN A 185 -2.86 6.45 3.04
N ILE A 186 -3.36 6.82 4.22
CA ILE A 186 -3.20 6.02 5.44
C ILE A 186 -4.58 5.44 5.75
N LYS A 187 -4.69 4.12 5.69
CA LYS A 187 -5.92 3.35 5.91
C LYS A 187 -5.80 2.54 7.22
N THR A 188 -6.94 2.17 7.76
CA THR A 188 -7.11 1.25 8.89
C THR A 188 -7.75 -0.05 8.43
N TYR A 189 -7.81 -1.06 9.29
CA TYR A 189 -8.59 -2.27 9.06
C TYR A 189 -10.04 -1.94 8.74
N LYS A 190 -10.65 -0.97 9.45
CA LYS A 190 -12.05 -0.57 9.24
C LYS A 190 -12.30 0.07 7.88
N ASP A 191 -11.28 0.62 7.24
CA ASP A 191 -11.42 1.14 5.88
C ASP A 191 -11.49 -0.02 4.87
N LEU A 192 -10.91 -1.18 5.21
CA LEU A 192 -10.76 -2.32 4.31
C LEU A 192 -11.71 -3.49 4.61
N ALA A 193 -12.23 -3.61 5.83
CA ALA A 193 -13.07 -4.71 6.32
C ALA A 193 -14.15 -4.21 7.29
#